data_AF-A0A4S3TQH9-F1
#
_entry.id   AF-A0A4S3TQH9-F1
#
_cell.length_a   1.000
_cell.length_b   1.000
_cell.length_c   1.000
_cell.angle_alpha   90.00
_cell.angle_beta   90.00
_cell.angle_gamma   90.00
#
_symmetry.space_group_name_H-M   'P 1'
#
loop_
_entity.id
_entity.type
_entity.pdbx_description
1 polymer ?
#
loop_
_entity_poly.entity_id
_entity_poly.type
_entity_poly.pdbx_seq_one_letter_code
_entity_poly.pdbx_strand_id
1 'polypeptide(L)'
;MLKWKPPREYRSLTYNQSGFELKNTSDQTILELSKIGEMPIHFHRDIPDDVHVKQVTVKQEETGEWYATFGIETEDDAPEKPALDAVDREDMVGIDVGIIKYAHDTDSTMVGSLDLEDEYERLEREQRALSRKEEGSQNWHEQRRRAARIHARIVRKRRDFLHKLSAYYAREYDLVAVEDLNVHICTERRPRRLWTDQRLCRSVEPTDGPDRRVQTIRVGVSPRRM
;
A
#
# COMPACT_ATOMS: atom_id res chain seq x y z
N MET A 1 -6.20 -24.44 14.89
CA MET A 1 -6.62 -25.17 13.68
C MET A 1 -6.49 -24.22 12.49
N LEU A 2 -5.66 -24.53 11.50
CA LEU A 2 -5.49 -23.68 10.30
C LEU A 2 -6.77 -23.76 9.44
N LYS A 3 -7.46 -22.63 9.26
CA LYS A 3 -8.61 -22.52 8.35
C LYS A 3 -8.08 -22.42 6.92
N TRP A 4 -8.09 -23.54 6.20
CA TRP A 4 -7.81 -23.56 4.76
C TRP A 4 -8.92 -22.84 4.01
N LYS A 5 -8.54 -21.94 3.10
CA LYS A 5 -9.51 -21.29 2.21
C LYS A 5 -9.95 -22.28 1.12
N PRO A 6 -11.21 -22.26 0.69
CA PRO A 6 -11.63 -23.04 -0.47
C PRO A 6 -10.93 -22.55 -1.74
N PRO A 7 -10.74 -23.41 -2.77
CA PRO A 7 -10.03 -23.06 -4.01
C PRO A 7 -10.50 -21.76 -4.67
N ARG A 8 -11.80 -21.46 -4.58
CA ARG A 8 -12.45 -20.27 -5.16
C ARG A 8 -12.18 -18.96 -4.40
N GLU A 9 -11.56 -19.05 -3.22
CA GLU A 9 -11.20 -17.91 -2.36
C GLU A 9 -9.69 -17.62 -2.36
N TYR A 10 -8.88 -18.42 -3.07
CA TYR A 10 -7.48 -18.09 -3.30
C TYR A 10 -7.39 -16.92 -4.28
N ARG A 11 -7.00 -15.77 -3.75
CA ARG A 11 -6.83 -14.53 -4.51
C ARG A 11 -5.38 -14.08 -4.57
N SER A 12 -4.44 -14.90 -4.11
CA SER A 12 -3.02 -14.60 -4.14
C SER A 12 -2.18 -15.86 -4.26
N LEU A 13 -1.09 -15.76 -4.99
CA LEU A 13 -0.08 -16.80 -5.20
C LEU A 13 1.30 -16.16 -5.06
N THR A 14 2.20 -16.82 -4.35
CA THR A 14 3.56 -16.31 -4.10
C THR A 14 4.57 -17.35 -4.55
N TYR A 15 5.51 -16.90 -5.39
CA TYR A 15 6.68 -17.65 -5.84
C TYR A 15 7.91 -17.07 -5.18
N ASN A 16 8.65 -17.92 -4.46
CA ASN A 16 9.90 -17.54 -3.80
C ASN A 16 11.07 -18.11 -4.59
N GLN A 17 12.00 -17.23 -4.99
CA GLN A 17 13.30 -17.52 -5.60
C GLN A 17 13.29 -18.24 -6.95
N SER A 18 12.20 -18.93 -7.32
CA SER A 18 12.11 -19.75 -8.53
C SER A 18 10.67 -19.89 -9.02
N GLY A 19 10.51 -20.39 -10.25
CA GLY A 19 9.20 -20.65 -10.84
C GLY A 19 8.52 -19.43 -11.46
N PHE A 20 9.27 -18.35 -11.67
CA PHE A 20 8.86 -17.19 -12.46
C PHE A 20 10.02 -16.70 -13.33
N GLU A 21 9.69 -16.12 -14.49
CA GLU A 21 10.64 -15.47 -15.39
C GLU A 21 10.02 -14.21 -15.98
N LEU A 22 10.83 -13.16 -16.17
CA LEU A 22 10.42 -11.92 -16.84
C LEU A 22 11.03 -11.89 -18.24
N LYS A 23 10.19 -11.91 -19.27
CA LYS A 23 10.59 -11.81 -20.66
C LYS A 23 10.22 -10.45 -21.22
N ASN A 24 11.21 -9.67 -21.64
CA ASN A 24 10.97 -8.43 -22.37
C ASN A 24 10.78 -8.76 -23.86
N THR A 25 9.55 -8.64 -24.35
CA THR A 25 9.26 -8.63 -25.79
C THR A 25 9.24 -7.17 -26.25
N SER A 26 9.57 -6.91 -27.52
CA SER A 26 9.73 -5.57 -28.11
C SER A 26 8.60 -4.57 -27.82
N ASP A 27 7.36 -5.04 -27.57
CA ASP A 27 6.20 -4.19 -27.26
C ASP A 27 5.63 -4.36 -25.84
N GLN A 28 6.03 -5.40 -25.09
CA GLN A 28 5.44 -5.72 -23.78
C GLN A 28 6.30 -6.68 -22.95
N THR A 29 6.39 -6.43 -21.64
CA THR A 29 6.95 -7.41 -20.71
C THR A 29 5.94 -8.49 -20.35
N ILE A 30 6.39 -9.74 -20.40
CA ILE A 30 5.62 -10.94 -20.07
C ILE A 30 6.20 -11.56 -18.80
N LEU A 31 5.34 -11.83 -17.83
CA LEU A 31 5.64 -12.63 -16.65
C LEU A 31 5.25 -14.08 -16.93
N GLU A 32 6.22 -14.98 -17.04
CA GLU A 32 5.97 -16.41 -17.09
C GLU A 32 5.97 -16.97 -15.68
N LEU A 33 4.94 -17.76 -15.35
CA LEU A 33 4.81 -18.44 -14.07
C LEU A 33 4.69 -19.94 -14.29
N SER A 34 5.53 -20.70 -13.59
CA SER A 34 5.49 -22.16 -13.63
C SER A 34 4.09 -22.65 -13.26
N LYS A 35 3.54 -23.53 -14.13
CA LYS A 35 2.19 -24.15 -14.05
C LYS A 35 1.00 -23.23 -14.31
N ILE A 36 1.21 -21.93 -14.50
CA ILE A 36 0.14 -20.97 -14.82
C ILE A 36 0.27 -20.50 -16.26
N GLY A 37 1.49 -20.26 -16.73
CA GLY A 37 1.81 -19.79 -18.08
C GLY A 37 2.20 -18.31 -18.10
N GLU A 38 2.10 -17.73 -19.30
CA GLU A 38 2.56 -16.38 -19.61
C GLU A 38 1.45 -15.33 -19.37
N MET A 39 1.80 -14.26 -18.66
CA MET A 39 0.91 -13.15 -18.34
C MET A 39 1.52 -11.81 -18.77
N PRO A 40 0.85 -11.03 -19.63
CA PRO A 40 1.32 -9.70 -19.95
C PRO A 40 1.20 -8.77 -18.73
N ILE A 41 2.27 -8.04 -18.43
CA ILE A 41 2.33 -7.11 -17.32
C ILE A 41 2.64 -5.69 -17.80
N HIS A 42 2.15 -4.70 -17.05
CA HIS A 42 2.37 -3.28 -17.32
C HIS A 42 3.12 -2.62 -16.16
N PHE A 43 4.41 -2.40 -16.36
CA PHE A 43 5.26 -1.69 -15.41
C PHE A 43 4.83 -0.23 -15.26
N HIS A 44 4.60 0.17 -14.01
CA HIS A 44 4.42 1.60 -13.69
C HIS A 44 5.78 2.29 -13.49
N ARG A 45 6.83 1.51 -13.23
CA ARG A 45 8.23 1.87 -13.08
C ARG A 45 9.06 0.67 -13.52
N ASP A 46 10.15 0.95 -14.22
CA ASP A 46 11.08 -0.08 -14.66
C ASP A 46 11.78 -0.74 -13.46
N ILE A 47 12.10 -2.02 -13.62
CA ILE A 47 12.97 -2.72 -12.67
C ILE A 47 14.40 -2.45 -13.12
N PRO A 48 15.30 -1.95 -12.26
CA PRO A 48 16.70 -1.79 -12.61
C PRO A 48 17.32 -3.14 -13.02
N ASP A 49 18.16 -3.14 -14.06
CA ASP A 49 18.74 -4.35 -14.64
C ASP A 49 19.72 -5.06 -13.69
N ASP A 50 20.29 -4.31 -12.75
CA ASP A 50 21.25 -4.73 -11.74
C ASP A 50 20.62 -5.42 -10.52
N VAL A 51 19.30 -5.58 -10.50
CA VAL A 51 18.57 -5.99 -9.30
C VAL A 51 18.00 -7.40 -9.42
N HIS A 52 18.23 -8.20 -8.37
CA HIS A 52 17.72 -9.56 -8.30
C HIS A 52 16.30 -9.62 -7.70
N VAL A 53 15.34 -10.08 -8.51
CA VAL A 53 13.98 -10.38 -8.06
C VAL A 53 13.99 -11.66 -7.21
N LYS A 54 13.69 -11.55 -5.92
CA LYS A 54 13.62 -12.70 -5.00
C LYS A 54 12.26 -13.33 -4.90
N GLN A 55 11.20 -12.55 -5.08
CA GLN A 55 9.85 -13.01 -4.83
C GLN A 55 8.87 -12.36 -5.80
N VAL A 56 7.92 -13.14 -6.30
CA VAL A 56 6.79 -12.62 -7.07
C VAL A 56 5.50 -13.05 -6.39
N THR A 57 4.67 -12.08 -6.04
CA THR A 57 3.32 -12.33 -5.52
C THR A 57 2.29 -11.79 -6.50
N VAL A 58 1.51 -12.69 -7.10
CA VAL A 58 0.37 -12.32 -7.94
C VAL A 58 -0.88 -12.33 -7.08
N LYS A 59 -1.57 -11.20 -7.01
CA LYS A 59 -2.76 -11.01 -6.17
C LYS A 59 -3.89 -10.34 -6.94
N GLN A 60 -5.09 -10.86 -6.79
CA GLN A 60 -6.33 -10.20 -7.16
C GLN A 60 -6.85 -9.35 -6.01
N GLU A 61 -7.11 -8.09 -6.28
CA GLU A 61 -7.78 -7.20 -5.32
C GLU A 61 -9.28 -7.43 -5.27
N GLU A 62 -9.92 -6.86 -4.24
CA GLU A 62 -11.37 -6.92 -4.09
C GLU A 62 -12.13 -6.23 -5.22
N THR A 63 -11.47 -5.28 -5.89
CA THR A 63 -11.96 -4.62 -7.11
C THR A 63 -12.07 -5.57 -8.31
N GLY A 64 -11.33 -6.69 -8.28
CA GLY A 64 -11.20 -7.64 -9.39
C GLY A 64 -9.94 -7.45 -10.24
N GLU A 65 -9.19 -6.37 -10.01
CA GLU A 65 -7.91 -6.10 -10.68
C GLU A 65 -6.81 -7.05 -10.18
N TRP A 66 -5.94 -7.48 -11.09
CA TRP A 66 -4.79 -8.32 -10.78
C TRP A 66 -3.50 -7.51 -10.75
N TYR A 67 -2.64 -7.82 -9.78
CA TYR A 67 -1.35 -7.19 -9.61
C TYR A 67 -0.26 -8.23 -9.36
N ALA A 68 0.86 -8.07 -10.03
CA ALA A 68 2.11 -8.76 -9.70
C ALA A 68 2.94 -7.85 -8.80
N THR A 69 3.51 -8.41 -7.75
CA THR A 69 4.27 -7.69 -6.74
C THR A 69 5.64 -8.33 -6.64
N PHE A 70 6.67 -7.60 -7.06
CA PHE A 70 8.05 -8.06 -7.11
C PHE A 70 8.78 -7.60 -5.84
N GLY A 71 9.23 -8.57 -5.04
CA GLY A 71 10.18 -8.34 -3.96
C GLY A 71 11.59 -8.41 -4.54
N ILE A 72 12.25 -7.27 -4.60
CA ILE A 72 13.59 -7.12 -5.16
C ILE A 72 14.60 -6.88 -4.05
N GLU A 73 15.79 -7.43 -4.19
CA GLU A 73 16.92 -7.14 -3.30
C GLU A 73 17.86 -6.18 -4.02
N THR A 74 18.03 -4.99 -3.45
CA THR A 74 18.98 -3.98 -3.92
C THR A 74 20.19 -3.96 -3.00
N GLU A 75 21.39 -3.84 -3.58
CA GLU A 75 22.65 -3.63 -2.83
C GLU A 75 22.82 -2.18 -2.36
N ASP A 76 21.82 -1.30 -2.59
CA ASP A 76 21.84 0.10 -2.16
C ASP A 76 22.09 0.21 -0.64
N ASP A 77 23.34 0.49 -0.29
CA ASP A 77 23.73 1.07 0.98
C ASP A 77 22.96 2.38 1.09
N ALA A 78 21.94 2.40 1.95
CA ALA A 78 21.30 3.66 2.27
C ALA A 78 22.37 4.63 2.78
N PRO A 79 22.35 5.91 2.37
CA PRO A 79 23.32 6.86 2.88
C PRO A 79 23.32 6.79 4.40
N GLU A 80 24.53 6.74 4.99
CA GLU A 80 24.68 6.71 6.43
C GLU A 80 23.88 7.86 7.04
N LYS A 81 23.14 7.58 8.11
CA LYS A 81 22.38 8.61 8.81
C LYS A 81 23.37 9.68 9.28
N PRO A 82 23.14 10.97 8.98
CA PRO A 82 24.02 12.01 9.46
C PRO A 82 24.05 11.99 10.99
N ALA A 83 25.24 12.23 11.54
CA ALA A 83 25.38 12.36 12.99
C ALA A 83 24.59 13.60 13.46
N LEU A 84 23.93 13.50 14.61
CA LEU A 84 23.04 14.56 15.13
C LEU A 84 23.76 15.90 15.35
N ASP A 85 25.06 15.87 15.59
CA ASP A 85 25.93 17.03 15.76
C ASP A 85 26.38 17.66 14.44
N ALA A 86 26.14 16.98 13.31
CA ALA A 86 26.46 17.45 11.96
C ALA A 86 25.23 18.03 11.21
N VAL A 87 24.04 18.00 11.80
CA VAL A 87 22.81 18.57 11.20
C VAL A 87 22.59 19.98 11.72
N ASP A 88 22.45 20.94 10.81
CA ASP A 88 22.17 22.33 11.16
C ASP A 88 20.73 22.49 11.68
N ARG A 89 20.51 23.45 12.60
CA ARG A 89 19.19 23.65 13.21
C ARG A 89 18.10 24.03 12.22
N GLU A 90 18.49 24.64 11.11
CA GLU A 90 17.59 25.09 10.05
C GLU A 90 17.09 23.91 9.19
N ASP A 91 17.79 22.77 9.23
CA ASP A 91 17.46 21.54 8.50
C ASP A 91 16.77 20.48 9.40
N MET A 92 16.32 20.90 10.58
CA MET A 92 15.60 20.06 11.54
C MET A 92 14.16 20.50 11.70
N VAL A 93 13.21 19.56 11.62
CA VAL A 93 11.79 19.84 11.83
C VAL A 93 11.14 18.88 12.83
N GLY A 94 10.38 19.43 13.78
CA GLY A 94 9.48 18.67 14.63
C GLY A 94 8.06 18.67 14.07
N ILE A 95 7.42 17.51 13.96
CA ILE A 95 6.04 17.34 13.48
C ILE A 95 5.14 16.84 14.62
N ASP A 96 4.12 17.63 14.95
CA ASP A 96 2.96 17.22 15.76
C ASP A 96 1.84 16.70 14.84
N VAL A 97 1.36 15.49 15.11
CA VAL A 97 0.32 14.82 14.33
C VAL A 97 -0.99 14.82 15.12
N GLY A 98 -1.94 15.66 14.70
CA GLY A 98 -3.22 15.83 15.36
C GLY A 98 -4.41 15.15 14.65
N ILE A 99 -5.55 15.12 15.34
CA ILE A 99 -6.84 14.64 14.77
C ILE A 99 -7.52 15.74 13.93
N ILE A 100 -7.39 17.00 14.36
CA ILE A 100 -8.04 18.16 13.70
C ILE A 100 -7.13 18.72 12.58
N LYS A 101 -5.84 18.85 12.87
CA LYS A 101 -4.78 19.22 11.93
C LYS A 101 -3.94 17.98 11.71
N TYR A 102 -3.73 17.58 10.46
CA TYR A 102 -3.06 16.32 10.17
C TYR A 102 -1.59 16.36 10.56
N ALA A 103 -0.90 17.45 10.24
CA ALA A 103 0.45 17.72 10.70
C ALA A 103 0.60 19.21 10.99
N HIS A 104 1.30 19.53 12.08
CA HIS A 104 1.75 20.87 12.40
C HIS A 104 3.25 20.80 12.65
N ASP A 105 4.02 21.53 11.86
CA ASP A 105 5.48 21.55 12.03
C ASP A 105 5.96 22.74 12.86
N THR A 106 7.24 22.69 13.24
CA THR A 106 7.88 23.75 14.05
C THR A 106 8.06 25.06 13.27
N ASP A 107 8.08 24.98 11.93
CA ASP A 107 8.20 26.12 11.01
C ASP A 107 6.86 26.73 10.63
N SER A 108 5.80 26.41 11.39
CA SER A 108 4.44 26.93 11.25
C SER A 108 3.67 26.49 9.99
N THR A 109 4.17 25.49 9.26
CA THR A 109 3.39 24.79 8.22
C THR A 109 2.28 23.99 8.88
N MET A 110 1.06 24.28 8.46
CA MET A 110 -0.12 23.55 8.89
C MET A 110 -0.69 22.75 7.72
N VAL A 111 -0.67 21.42 7.86
CA VAL A 111 -1.27 20.52 6.88
C VAL A 111 -2.65 20.10 7.35
N GLY A 112 -3.67 20.48 6.58
CA GLY A 112 -5.05 20.09 6.81
C GLY A 112 -5.28 18.59 6.63
N SER A 113 -6.38 18.08 7.16
CA SER A 113 -6.80 16.70 6.93
C SER A 113 -7.41 16.52 5.54
N LEU A 114 -7.30 15.31 5.00
CA LEU A 114 -7.88 14.97 3.71
C LEU A 114 -9.40 14.86 3.84
N ASP A 115 -10.13 15.73 3.13
CA ASP A 115 -11.58 15.65 3.04
C ASP A 115 -12.01 14.46 2.17
N LEU A 116 -12.82 13.58 2.77
CA LEU A 116 -13.28 12.31 2.21
C LEU A 116 -14.75 12.04 2.58
N GLU A 117 -15.47 13.03 3.07
CA GLU A 117 -16.83 12.85 3.61
C GLU A 117 -17.76 12.23 2.56
N ASP A 118 -17.79 12.80 1.35
CA ASP A 118 -18.58 12.31 0.22
C ASP A 118 -18.26 10.85 -0.15
N GLU A 119 -16.98 10.46 -0.17
CA GLU A 119 -16.60 9.08 -0.44
C GLU A 119 -17.03 8.12 0.67
N TYR A 120 -16.96 8.55 1.93
CA TYR A 120 -17.42 7.77 3.07
C TYR A 120 -18.93 7.57 3.04
N GLU A 121 -19.70 8.62 2.79
CA GLU A 121 -21.15 8.51 2.63
C GLU A 121 -21.51 7.55 1.50
N ARG A 122 -20.81 7.66 0.36
CA ARG A 122 -21.03 6.78 -0.78
C ARG A 122 -20.67 5.33 -0.44
N LEU A 123 -19.55 5.09 0.24
CA LEU A 123 -19.15 3.76 0.67
C LEU A 123 -20.21 3.15 1.59
N GLU A 124 -20.72 3.93 2.55
CA GLU A 124 -21.74 3.48 3.48
C GLU A 124 -23.04 3.11 2.73
N ARG A 125 -23.49 3.94 1.78
CA ARG A 125 -24.67 3.65 0.94
C ARG A 125 -24.50 2.32 0.18
N GLU A 126 -23.35 2.09 -0.44
CA GLU A 126 -23.09 0.85 -1.20
C GLU A 126 -22.95 -0.38 -0.29
N GLN A 127 -22.40 -0.22 0.92
CA GLN A 127 -22.33 -1.28 1.93
C GLN A 127 -23.72 -1.66 2.47
N ARG A 128 -24.58 -0.66 2.74
CA ARG A 128 -25.99 -0.91 3.13
C ARG A 128 -26.77 -1.61 2.01
N ALA A 129 -26.49 -1.26 0.74
CA ALA A 129 -27.09 -1.96 -0.39
C ALA A 129 -26.55 -3.40 -0.53
N LEU A 130 -25.27 -3.63 -0.23
CA LEU A 130 -24.66 -4.97 -0.23
C LEU A 130 -25.27 -5.88 0.83
N SER A 131 -25.48 -5.37 2.06
CA SER A 131 -26.00 -6.18 3.18
C SER A 131 -27.43 -6.68 2.96
N ARG A 132 -28.18 -6.07 2.04
CA ARG A 132 -29.55 -6.45 1.67
C ARG A 132 -29.60 -7.51 0.56
N LYS A 133 -28.46 -7.82 -0.06
CA LYS A 133 -28.40 -8.79 -1.17
C LYS A 133 -28.05 -10.18 -0.65
N GLU A 134 -28.60 -11.19 -1.31
CA GLU A 134 -28.28 -12.59 -1.03
C GLU A 134 -26.82 -12.89 -1.35
N GLU A 135 -26.07 -13.33 -0.34
CA GLU A 135 -24.66 -13.66 -0.45
C GLU A 135 -24.42 -14.75 -1.51
N GLY A 136 -23.39 -14.58 -2.34
CA GLY A 136 -23.06 -15.50 -3.43
C GLY A 136 -23.88 -15.32 -4.71
N SER A 137 -24.95 -14.51 -4.71
CA SER A 137 -25.65 -14.16 -5.95
C SER A 137 -24.80 -13.28 -6.87
N GLN A 138 -25.08 -13.30 -8.18
CA GLN A 138 -24.38 -12.42 -9.14
C GLN A 138 -24.55 -10.93 -8.79
N ASN A 139 -25.76 -10.56 -8.37
CA ASN A 139 -26.09 -9.22 -7.91
C ASN A 139 -25.29 -8.80 -6.68
N TRP A 140 -25.00 -9.74 -5.76
CA TRP A 140 -24.16 -9.52 -4.60
C TRP A 140 -22.70 -9.34 -4.98
N HIS A 141 -22.17 -10.17 -5.88
CA HIS A 141 -20.79 -10.01 -6.37
C HIS A 141 -20.56 -8.67 -7.08
N GLU A 142 -21.50 -8.22 -7.90
CA GLU A 142 -21.39 -6.91 -8.56
C GLU A 142 -21.40 -5.77 -7.55
N GLN A 143 -22.32 -5.83 -6.58
CA GLN A 143 -22.43 -4.84 -5.52
C GLN A 143 -21.17 -4.80 -4.64
N ARG A 144 -20.62 -5.96 -4.30
CA ARG A 144 -19.37 -6.09 -3.54
C ARG A 144 -18.22 -5.41 -4.28
N ARG A 145 -18.13 -5.58 -5.60
CA ARG A 145 -17.11 -4.89 -6.42
C ARG A 145 -17.34 -3.38 -6.48
N ARG A 146 -18.58 -2.88 -6.43
CA ARG A 146 -18.87 -1.43 -6.33
C ARG A 146 -18.32 -0.86 -5.02
N ALA A 147 -18.65 -1.48 -3.88
CA ALA A 147 -18.14 -1.07 -2.58
C ALA A 147 -16.60 -1.13 -2.53
N ALA A 148 -16.00 -2.22 -3.02
CA ALA A 148 -14.55 -2.38 -3.07
C ALA A 148 -13.85 -1.31 -3.91
N ARG A 149 -14.44 -0.85 -5.03
CA ARG A 149 -13.87 0.23 -5.85
C ARG A 149 -13.85 1.57 -5.13
N ILE A 150 -14.90 1.89 -4.36
CA ILE A 150 -14.95 3.13 -3.58
C ILE A 150 -13.94 3.07 -2.44
N HIS A 151 -13.89 1.95 -1.71
CA HIS A 151 -12.89 1.74 -0.66
C HIS A 151 -11.47 1.86 -1.22
N ALA A 152 -11.17 1.22 -2.35
CA ALA A 152 -9.87 1.33 -3.02
C ALA A 152 -9.53 2.78 -3.42
N ARG A 153 -10.51 3.58 -3.86
CA ARG A 153 -10.31 5.01 -4.14
C ARG A 153 -9.95 5.80 -2.88
N ILE A 154 -10.64 5.57 -1.77
CA ILE A 154 -10.35 6.21 -0.47
C ILE A 154 -8.91 5.86 -0.04
N VAL A 155 -8.55 4.58 -0.07
CA VAL A 155 -7.20 4.11 0.29
C VAL A 155 -6.13 4.74 -0.59
N ARG A 156 -6.36 4.81 -1.92
CA ARG A 156 -5.43 5.45 -2.85
C ARG A 156 -5.25 6.93 -2.57
N LYS A 157 -6.34 7.68 -2.32
CA LYS A 157 -6.27 9.11 -1.97
C LYS A 157 -5.50 9.35 -0.68
N ARG A 158 -5.78 8.56 0.37
CA ARG A 158 -5.04 8.63 1.63
C ARG A 158 -3.56 8.36 1.43
N ARG A 159 -3.22 7.29 0.72
CA ARG A 159 -1.83 6.94 0.45
C ARG A 159 -1.11 8.03 -0.36
N ASP A 160 -1.74 8.59 -1.38
CA ASP A 160 -1.17 9.69 -2.17
C ASP A 160 -0.85 10.92 -1.29
N PHE A 161 -1.81 11.31 -0.44
CA PHE A 161 -1.60 12.40 0.53
C PHE A 161 -0.41 12.12 1.46
N LEU A 162 -0.34 10.92 2.06
CA LEU A 162 0.76 10.52 2.95
C LEU A 162 2.11 10.53 2.23
N HIS A 163 2.17 9.97 1.02
CA HIS A 163 3.41 9.90 0.24
C HIS A 163 3.92 11.27 -0.17
N LYS A 164 3.02 12.19 -0.56
CA LYS A 164 3.40 13.57 -0.88
C LYS A 164 3.96 14.29 0.32
N LEU A 165 3.33 14.11 1.48
CA LEU A 165 3.78 14.73 2.71
C LEU A 165 5.13 14.18 3.18
N SER A 166 5.29 12.84 3.19
CA SER A 166 6.57 12.23 3.56
C SER A 166 7.68 12.59 2.60
N ALA A 167 7.38 12.68 1.30
CA ALA A 167 8.36 13.08 0.28
C ALA A 167 8.75 14.56 0.37
N TYR A 168 7.84 15.42 0.83
CA TYR A 168 8.17 16.81 1.16
C TYR A 168 9.17 16.85 2.32
N TYR A 169 8.81 16.28 3.47
CA TYR A 169 9.70 16.34 4.65
C TYR A 169 11.05 15.66 4.43
N ALA A 170 11.10 14.54 3.69
CA ALA A 170 12.35 13.85 3.39
C ALA A 170 13.25 14.58 2.36
N ARG A 171 12.74 15.62 1.68
CA ARG A 171 13.52 16.44 0.74
C ARG A 171 13.98 17.74 1.36
N GLU A 172 13.14 18.35 2.19
CA GLU A 172 13.40 19.65 2.78
C GLU A 172 14.24 19.59 4.05
N TYR A 173 14.23 18.47 4.78
CA TYR A 173 14.89 18.36 6.08
C TYR A 173 15.77 17.12 6.19
N ASP A 174 16.92 17.28 6.84
CA ASP A 174 17.87 16.19 7.13
C ASP A 174 17.46 15.41 8.39
N LEU A 175 16.75 16.06 9.32
CA LEU A 175 16.21 15.45 10.52
C LEU A 175 14.73 15.79 10.71
N VAL A 176 13.89 14.75 10.76
CA VAL A 176 12.47 14.87 11.07
C VAL A 176 12.19 14.20 12.42
N ALA A 177 11.87 14.99 13.43
CA ALA A 177 11.42 14.51 14.73
C ALA A 177 9.89 14.38 14.73
N VAL A 178 9.37 13.23 15.15
CA VAL A 178 7.93 12.96 15.24
C VAL A 178 7.60 12.61 16.68
N GLU A 179 6.47 13.11 17.17
CA GLU A 179 5.99 12.79 18.51
C GLU A 179 5.65 11.29 18.64
N ASP A 180 5.98 10.71 19.80
CA ASP A 180 5.56 9.36 20.17
C ASP A 180 4.08 9.37 20.62
N LEU A 181 3.17 9.40 19.64
CA LEU A 181 1.74 9.47 19.89
C LEU A 181 1.16 8.09 20.19
N ASN A 182 0.64 7.91 21.41
CA ASN A 182 -0.15 6.74 21.76
C ASN A 182 -1.56 6.80 21.12
N VAL A 183 -1.64 6.35 19.87
CA VAL A 183 -2.85 6.40 19.04
C VAL A 183 -4.03 5.60 19.59
N HIS A 184 -3.82 4.67 20.54
CA HIS A 184 -4.91 3.89 21.14
C HIS A 184 -5.87 4.76 21.96
N ILE A 185 -5.34 5.69 22.76
CA ILE A 185 -6.14 6.59 23.61
C ILE A 185 -6.97 7.56 22.77
N CYS A 186 -6.45 8.03 21.63
CA CYS A 186 -7.16 8.94 20.73
C CYS A 186 -8.39 8.30 20.06
N THR A 187 -8.48 6.97 19.99
CA THR A 187 -9.61 6.25 19.39
C THR A 187 -10.77 5.93 20.35
N GLU A 188 -10.58 6.01 21.67
CA GLU A 188 -11.60 5.58 22.65
C GLU A 188 -12.74 6.58 22.87
N ARG A 189 -12.61 7.82 22.40
CA ARG A 189 -13.70 8.83 22.40
C ARG A 189 -14.53 8.82 21.12
N ARG A 190 -14.93 7.65 20.61
CA ARG A 190 -15.75 7.51 19.38
C ARG A 190 -17.21 7.13 19.68
N PRO A 191 -18.22 7.90 19.25
CA PRO A 191 -19.57 7.36 19.02
C PRO A 191 -19.52 6.34 17.85
N ARG A 192 -20.28 5.25 18.00
CA ARG A 192 -20.33 3.96 17.24
C ARG A 192 -20.39 3.96 15.69
N ARG A 193 -20.17 5.06 14.97
CA ARG A 193 -20.54 5.19 13.53
C ARG A 193 -19.41 5.35 12.52
N LEU A 194 -18.16 5.00 12.84
CA LEU A 194 -17.09 5.00 11.83
C LEU A 194 -16.28 3.71 11.95
N TRP A 195 -16.47 2.82 10.98
CA TRP A 195 -15.76 1.55 10.87
C TRP A 195 -14.26 1.81 10.72
N THR A 196 -13.49 1.23 11.63
CA THR A 196 -12.03 1.24 11.67
C THR A 196 -11.45 0.36 10.56
N ASP A 197 -10.63 0.95 9.68
CA ASP A 197 -9.65 0.19 8.90
C ASP A 197 -8.34 0.16 9.70
N GLN A 198 -8.30 -0.72 10.71
CA GLN A 198 -7.14 -0.95 11.59
C GLN A 198 -5.97 -1.67 10.89
N ARG A 199 -5.99 -1.85 9.56
CA ARG A 199 -4.92 -2.55 8.84
C ARG A 199 -3.82 -1.65 8.28
N LEU A 200 -3.97 -0.32 8.36
CA LEU A 200 -3.01 0.62 7.80
C LEU A 200 -1.92 1.08 8.77
N CYS A 201 -2.07 0.80 10.07
CA CYS A 201 -1.02 0.99 11.06
C CYS A 201 -0.48 -0.38 11.51
N ARG A 202 0.18 -1.10 10.61
CA ARG A 202 1.33 -1.90 11.06
C ARG A 202 2.55 -1.04 10.78
N SER A 203 3.15 -0.57 11.86
CA SER A 203 4.51 -0.12 11.92
C SER A 203 5.36 -1.00 10.99
N VAL A 204 6.11 -0.37 10.09
CA VAL A 204 7.28 -1.03 9.51
C VAL A 204 8.27 -1.06 10.66
N GLU A 205 8.21 -2.11 11.48
CA GLU A 205 9.28 -2.43 12.41
C GLU A 205 10.54 -2.66 11.54
N PRO A 206 11.66 -1.97 11.80
CA PRO A 206 12.92 -2.34 11.21
C PRO A 206 13.25 -3.75 11.70
N THR A 207 13.24 -4.74 10.81
CA THR A 207 13.74 -6.06 11.15
C THR A 207 15.26 -5.96 11.24
N ASP A 208 15.81 -6.03 12.45
CA ASP A 208 17.23 -6.27 12.69
C ASP A 208 17.63 -7.62 12.07
N GLY A 209 18.18 -7.54 10.88
CA GLY A 209 18.72 -8.64 10.07
C GLY A 209 19.68 -8.04 9.04
N PRO A 210 20.62 -8.81 8.49
CA PRO A 210 21.69 -8.27 7.65
C PRO A 210 21.12 -7.44 6.50
N ASP A 211 21.66 -6.23 6.41
CA ASP A 211 21.25 -5.04 5.66
C ASP A 211 20.88 -5.30 4.19
N ARG A 212 19.64 -5.75 3.96
CA ARG A 212 19.09 -6.03 2.62
C ARG A 212 17.69 -5.48 2.54
N ARG A 213 17.54 -4.30 1.92
CA ARG A 213 16.23 -3.69 1.69
C ARG A 213 15.47 -4.45 0.60
N VAL A 214 14.31 -5.00 0.97
CA VAL A 214 13.38 -5.58 0.01
C VAL A 214 12.47 -4.46 -0.51
N GLN A 215 12.68 -3.99 -1.73
CA GLN A 215 11.72 -3.09 -2.36
C GLN A 215 10.59 -3.87 -3.01
N THR A 216 9.42 -3.24 -3.10
CA THR A 216 8.20 -3.86 -3.61
C THR A 216 7.68 -3.10 -4.83
N ILE A 217 7.75 -3.71 -6.02
CA ILE A 217 7.22 -3.12 -7.26
C ILE A 217 5.89 -3.79 -7.59
N ARG A 218 4.82 -3.00 -7.65
CA ARG A 218 3.46 -3.47 -7.97
C ARG A 218 3.09 -3.15 -9.41
N VAL A 219 2.70 -4.15 -10.18
CA VAL A 219 2.54 -4.07 -11.64
C VAL A 219 1.16 -4.56 -12.02
N GLY A 220 0.48 -3.88 -12.94
CA GLY A 220 -0.83 -4.31 -13.42
C GLY A 220 -0.69 -5.55 -14.28
N VAL A 221 -1.58 -6.53 -14.09
CA VAL A 221 -1.62 -7.74 -14.93
C VAL A 221 -2.87 -7.68 -15.79
N SER A 222 -2.70 -7.86 -17.10
CA SER A 222 -3.83 -8.01 -18.02
C SER A 222 -4.06 -9.50 -18.27
N PRO A 223 -5.11 -10.13 -17.73
CA PRO A 223 -5.38 -11.52 -18.05
C PRO A 223 -5.78 -11.60 -19.52
N ARG A 224 -5.11 -12.45 -20.31
CA ARG A 224 -5.71 -12.89 -21.58
C ARG A 224 -7.02 -13.60 -21.21
N ARG A 225 -8.13 -13.24 -21.87
CA ARG A 225 -9.37 -14.03 -21.76
C ARG A 225 -9.03 -15.42 -22.29
N MET A 226 -9.01 -16.42 -21.41
CA MET A 226 -9.17 -17.82 -21.79
C MET A 226 -10.61 -18.07 -22.21
#